data_AF-A0A7W7LCW3-F1
#
_entry.id   AF-A0A7W7LCW3-F1
#
_cell.length_a   1.000
_cell.length_b   1.000
_cell.length_c   1.000
_cell.angle_alpha   90.00
_cell.angle_beta   90.00
_cell.angle_gamma   90.00
#
_symmetry.space_group_name_H-M   'P 1'
#
loop_
_entity.id
_entity.type
_entity.pdbx_description
1 polymer ?
#
loop_
_entity_poly.entity_id
_entity_poly.type
_entity_poly.pdbx_seq_one_letter_code
_entity_poly.pdbx_strand_id
1 'polypeptide(L)'
;MKKGLRLTVTEARPHTLFSFGTLMDERVQTALFGRAVPSSSASLVGYTTRPLPITDPSVIAASGLDVHLTLECRIGSVVEGAVLRLTDRELAAVDAYEVDDYARRRVLLTSGESAWAYLDAKPLRAAARIVIVGDSIAYGRCDPHGGWAARLAATHIAGNEADHRVFNLAIPGSTLTDVSEQTPALLAPRRPDTLLVAAGINDSALPLGAPQAQGDWLARIADSLGSLAATALGHQARLVVAGPTWLDEERTRDYEGLRFTRARALALHESLRVWCDENHVDYLDMWEPLCEKTDLLVDGLHPDPEGHQVLHRHLSALSR
;
A
#
# COMPACT_ATOMS: atom_id res chain seq x y z
N MET A 1 -37.70 -30.66 31.92
CA MET A 1 -36.39 -30.53 31.23
C MET A 1 -36.61 -30.08 29.79
N LYS A 2 -36.34 -28.81 29.47
CA LYS A 2 -35.87 -28.37 28.14
C LYS A 2 -34.98 -27.16 28.38
N LYS A 3 -33.66 -27.39 28.35
CA LYS A 3 -32.64 -26.35 28.42
C LYS A 3 -32.76 -25.51 27.15
N GLY A 4 -33.02 -24.22 27.29
CA GLY A 4 -32.89 -23.26 26.22
C GLY A 4 -31.42 -23.20 25.80
N LEU A 5 -31.16 -23.56 24.55
CA LEU A 5 -29.87 -23.38 23.90
C LEU A 5 -29.68 -21.86 23.75
N ARG A 6 -28.93 -21.25 24.68
CA ARG A 6 -28.35 -19.93 24.44
C ARG A 6 -27.47 -20.08 23.21
N LEU A 7 -27.90 -19.50 22.10
CA LEU A 7 -27.00 -19.15 21.01
C LEU A 7 -25.95 -18.22 21.62
N THR A 8 -24.78 -18.77 21.89
CA THR A 8 -23.58 -17.99 22.13
C THR A 8 -23.32 -17.24 20.85
N VAL A 9 -23.76 -15.97 20.80
CA VAL A 9 -23.21 -14.99 19.87
C VAL A 9 -21.71 -15.05 20.10
N THR A 10 -20.98 -15.55 19.11
CA THR A 10 -19.52 -15.56 19.06
C THR A 10 -19.07 -14.15 19.44
N GLU A 11 -18.43 -14.00 20.60
CA GLU A 11 -17.93 -12.68 21.01
C GLU A 11 -16.96 -12.19 19.93
N ALA A 12 -17.36 -11.12 19.26
CA ALA A 12 -16.59 -10.45 18.22
C ALA A 12 -15.22 -10.08 18.78
N ARG A 13 -14.16 -10.33 18.01
CA ARG A 13 -12.81 -9.97 18.45
C ARG A 13 -12.72 -8.45 18.58
N PRO A 14 -12.24 -7.91 19.72
CA PRO A 14 -12.09 -6.47 19.86
C PRO A 14 -10.97 -5.99 18.93
N HIS A 15 -11.31 -5.09 18.01
CA HIS A 15 -10.38 -4.31 17.21
C HIS A 15 -9.95 -3.06 17.96
N THR A 16 -8.69 -2.67 17.77
CA THR A 16 -8.14 -1.39 18.23
C THR A 16 -8.10 -0.42 17.07
N LEU A 17 -8.78 0.72 17.19
CA LEU A 17 -8.79 1.80 16.20
C LEU A 17 -8.24 3.07 16.84
N PHE A 18 -7.12 3.58 16.35
CA PHE A 18 -6.63 4.91 16.68
C PHE A 18 -7.49 5.97 15.99
N SER A 19 -7.96 6.94 16.76
CA SER A 19 -8.65 8.13 16.27
C SER A 19 -8.16 9.38 16.99
N PHE A 20 -8.17 10.50 16.28
CA PHE A 20 -7.76 11.82 16.75
C PHE A 20 -8.77 12.92 16.33
N GLY A 21 -9.87 12.52 15.69
CA GLY A 21 -10.86 13.41 15.09
C GLY A 21 -12.26 13.26 15.69
N THR A 22 -13.29 13.53 14.86
CA THR A 22 -14.70 13.57 15.28
C THR A 22 -15.23 12.25 15.82
N LEU A 23 -14.63 11.11 15.46
CA LEU A 23 -15.00 9.80 16.00
C LEU A 23 -14.73 9.69 17.52
N MET A 24 -13.97 10.60 18.12
CA MET A 24 -13.82 10.71 19.57
C MET A 24 -15.04 11.38 20.25
N ASP A 25 -15.91 12.07 19.52
CA ASP A 25 -17.12 12.70 20.06
C ASP A 25 -18.17 11.62 20.39
N GLU A 26 -18.64 11.62 21.64
CA GLU A 26 -19.66 10.68 22.13
C GLU A 26 -20.96 10.75 21.32
N ARG A 27 -21.32 11.91 20.74
CA ARG A 27 -22.49 12.06 19.88
C ARG A 27 -22.34 11.29 18.57
N VAL A 28 -21.16 11.36 17.96
CA VAL A 28 -20.83 10.62 16.73
C VAL A 28 -20.82 9.11 17.05
N GLN A 29 -20.19 8.71 18.15
CA GLN A 29 -20.19 7.31 18.59
C GLN A 29 -21.60 6.79 18.88
N THR A 30 -22.45 7.60 19.51
CA THR A 30 -23.85 7.23 19.79
C THR A 30 -24.65 7.11 18.50
N ALA A 31 -24.43 7.97 17.51
CA ALA A 31 -25.07 7.87 16.21
C ALA A 31 -24.64 6.62 15.43
N LEU A 32 -23.35 6.26 15.47
CA LEU A 32 -22.80 5.11 14.73
C LEU A 32 -23.03 3.77 15.44
N PHE A 33 -22.83 3.72 16.76
CA PHE A 33 -22.79 2.48 17.54
C PHE A 33 -23.98 2.32 18.50
N GLY A 34 -24.76 3.38 18.71
CA GLY A 34 -25.82 3.44 19.71
C GLY A 34 -25.33 3.69 21.15
N ARG A 35 -24.02 3.84 21.36
CA ARG A 35 -23.37 4.09 22.66
C ARG A 35 -21.96 4.63 22.48
N ALA A 36 -21.39 5.18 23.55
CA ALA A 36 -19.94 5.36 23.67
C ALA A 36 -19.21 4.00 23.67
N VAL A 37 -18.05 3.94 23.03
CA VAL A 37 -17.17 2.76 23.03
C VAL A 37 -16.01 2.94 24.02
N PRO A 38 -15.47 1.85 24.60
CA PRO A 38 -14.31 1.96 25.49
C PRO A 38 -13.13 2.57 24.75
N SER A 39 -12.50 3.57 25.35
CA SER A 39 -11.34 4.25 24.80
C SER A 39 -10.24 4.46 25.83
N SER A 40 -9.01 4.59 25.35
CA SER A 40 -7.84 4.95 26.15
C SER A 40 -6.95 5.91 25.37
N SER A 41 -6.37 6.90 26.05
CA SER A 41 -5.43 7.84 25.42
C SER A 41 -4.29 7.11 24.73
N ALA A 42 -3.92 7.59 23.55
CA ALA A 42 -2.84 7.04 22.75
C ALA A 42 -2.24 8.14 21.87
N SER A 43 -1.04 7.91 21.35
CA SER A 43 -0.40 8.82 20.41
C SER A 43 0.26 8.09 19.26
N LEU A 44 0.32 8.77 18.13
CA LEU A 44 0.88 8.29 16.88
C LEU A 44 2.05 9.19 16.47
N VAL A 45 3.27 8.66 16.59
CA VAL A 45 4.50 9.37 16.21
C VAL A 45 4.77 9.24 14.70
N GLY A 46 5.40 10.26 14.14
CA GLY A 46 5.72 10.33 12.71
C GLY A 46 4.61 10.95 11.88
N TYR A 47 3.57 11.47 12.52
CA TYR A 47 2.44 12.09 11.85
C TYR A 47 2.15 13.49 12.41
N THR A 48 1.54 14.32 11.56
CA THR A 48 0.82 15.54 11.89
C THR A 48 -0.57 15.46 11.28
N THR A 49 -1.37 16.52 11.42
CA THR A 49 -2.70 16.60 10.80
C THR A 49 -2.71 17.70 9.76
N ARG A 50 -3.26 17.41 8.59
CA ARG A 50 -3.55 18.42 7.57
C ARG A 50 -5.04 18.47 7.26
N PRO A 51 -5.59 19.62 6.82
CA PRO A 51 -6.91 19.68 6.24
C PRO A 51 -7.01 18.82 4.97
N LEU A 52 -8.13 18.12 4.82
CA LEU A 52 -8.55 17.38 3.64
C LEU A 52 -9.96 17.84 3.27
N PRO A 53 -10.14 18.55 2.14
CA PRO A 53 -11.46 18.86 1.62
C PRO A 53 -12.19 17.56 1.28
N ILE A 54 -13.37 17.36 1.85
CA ILE A 54 -14.25 16.23 1.55
C ILE A 54 -15.32 16.72 0.58
N THR A 55 -15.46 16.04 -0.56
CA THR A 55 -16.45 16.40 -1.58
C THR A 55 -17.71 15.55 -1.54
N ASP A 56 -17.75 14.52 -0.70
CA ASP A 56 -18.91 13.62 -0.57
C ASP A 56 -20.07 14.31 0.19
N PRO A 57 -21.24 14.51 -0.46
CA PRO A 57 -22.38 15.19 0.18
C PRO A 57 -22.94 14.47 1.40
N SER A 58 -22.86 13.13 1.45
CA SER A 58 -23.42 12.34 2.55
C SER A 58 -22.61 12.53 3.84
N VAL A 59 -21.30 12.70 3.71
CA VAL A 59 -20.42 12.93 4.86
C VAL A 59 -20.39 14.36 5.30
N ILE A 60 -20.49 15.32 4.39
CA ILE A 60 -20.75 16.72 4.77
C ILE A 60 -22.05 16.82 5.59
N ALA A 61 -23.09 16.06 5.22
CA ALA A 61 -24.35 16.04 5.96
C ALA A 61 -24.25 15.37 7.35
N ALA A 62 -23.43 14.31 7.48
CA ALA A 62 -23.24 13.60 8.74
C ALA A 62 -22.28 14.32 9.71
N SER A 63 -21.19 14.88 9.20
CA SER A 63 -20.14 15.55 9.99
C SER A 63 -20.44 17.04 10.21
N GLY A 64 -21.20 17.66 9.31
CA GLY A 64 -21.43 19.10 9.26
C GLY A 64 -20.24 19.92 8.74
N LEU A 65 -19.19 19.27 8.22
CA LEU A 65 -17.96 19.90 7.76
C LEU A 65 -17.60 19.44 6.34
N ASP A 66 -17.14 20.37 5.51
CA ASP A 66 -16.58 20.13 4.18
C ASP A 66 -15.04 20.00 4.19
N VAL A 67 -14.43 20.21 5.36
CA VAL A 67 -12.99 20.05 5.59
C VAL A 67 -12.77 19.19 6.82
N HIS A 68 -12.18 18.02 6.62
CA HIS A 68 -11.82 17.09 7.68
C HIS A 68 -10.30 17.14 7.93
N LEU A 69 -9.84 16.61 9.06
CA LEU A 69 -8.42 16.39 9.27
C LEU A 69 -8.05 15.00 8.77
N THR A 70 -6.88 14.90 8.12
CA THR A 70 -6.26 13.62 7.78
C THR A 70 -4.84 13.58 8.33
N LEU A 71 -4.34 12.36 8.56
CA LEU A 71 -2.96 12.14 8.97
C LEU A 71 -2.03 12.41 7.80
N GLU A 72 -1.03 13.24 8.06
CA GLU A 72 0.07 13.54 7.15
C GLU A 72 1.39 13.10 7.79
N CYS A 73 2.23 12.42 7.04
CA CYS A 73 3.52 11.96 7.55
C CYS A 73 4.44 13.16 7.84
N ARG A 74 4.93 13.26 9.07
CA ARG A 74 5.88 14.29 9.49
C ARG A 74 6.84 13.76 10.55
N ILE A 75 8.11 13.61 10.17
CA ILE A 75 9.16 13.14 11.08
C ILE A 75 9.25 14.03 12.31
N GLY A 76 9.36 13.41 13.48
CA GLY A 76 9.50 14.10 14.76
C GLY A 76 8.21 14.75 15.26
N SER A 77 7.10 14.64 14.53
CA SER A 77 5.78 15.05 14.99
C SER A 77 5.05 13.91 15.67
N VAL A 78 4.06 14.26 16.49
CA VAL A 78 3.20 13.33 17.22
C VAL A 78 1.77 13.85 17.13
N VAL A 79 0.82 12.95 16.86
CA VAL A 79 -0.61 13.22 16.96
C VAL A 79 -1.14 12.56 18.23
N GLU A 80 -1.75 13.36 19.10
CA GLU A 80 -2.45 12.88 20.29
C GLU A 80 -3.88 12.46 19.92
N GLY A 81 -4.36 11.38 20.52
CA GLY A 81 -5.69 10.84 20.27
C GLY A 81 -6.07 9.75 21.28
N ALA A 82 -6.87 8.80 20.82
CA ALA A 82 -7.30 7.66 21.62
C ALA A 82 -7.41 6.39 20.76
N VAL A 83 -7.23 5.24 21.41
CA VAL A 83 -7.60 3.95 20.85
C VAL A 83 -9.01 3.61 21.29
N LEU A 84 -9.90 3.44 20.32
CA LEU A 84 -11.24 2.92 20.49
C LEU A 84 -11.22 1.39 20.39
N ARG A 85 -11.98 0.71 21.24
CA ARG A 85 -12.17 -0.75 21.19
C ARG A 85 -13.50 -1.09 20.54
N LEU A 86 -13.44 -1.66 19.35
CA LEU A 86 -14.60 -1.89 18.48
C LEU A 86 -14.83 -3.38 18.23
N THR A 87 -16.09 -3.78 18.11
CA THR A 87 -16.46 -5.09 17.54
C THR A 87 -16.32 -5.09 16.01
N ASP A 88 -16.37 -6.26 15.36
CA ASP A 88 -16.38 -6.37 13.89
C ASP A 88 -17.48 -5.49 13.25
N ARG A 89 -18.68 -5.50 13.83
CA ARG A 89 -19.83 -4.71 13.36
C ARG A 89 -19.59 -3.21 13.52
N GLU A 90 -19.04 -2.79 14.65
CA GLU A 90 -18.76 -1.37 14.90
C GLU A 90 -17.64 -0.88 13.99
N LEU A 91 -16.58 -1.69 13.78
CA LEU A 91 -15.51 -1.35 12.85
C LEU A 91 -16.03 -1.24 11.40
N ALA A 92 -16.91 -2.14 10.95
CA ALA A 92 -17.57 -2.03 9.64
C ALA A 92 -18.47 -0.79 9.53
N ALA A 93 -19.09 -0.36 10.64
CA ALA A 93 -19.84 0.89 10.68
C ALA A 93 -18.93 2.12 10.56
N VAL A 94 -17.70 2.06 11.10
CA VAL A 94 -16.69 3.10 10.85
C VAL A 94 -16.24 3.08 9.40
N ASP A 95 -16.01 1.91 8.79
CA ASP A 95 -15.68 1.82 7.36
C ASP A 95 -16.75 2.46 6.47
N ALA A 96 -18.03 2.36 6.83
CA ALA A 96 -19.12 3.00 6.09
C ALA A 96 -19.28 4.50 6.39
N TYR A 97 -18.73 4.98 7.52
CA TYR A 97 -18.74 6.39 7.90
C TYR A 97 -17.56 7.16 7.29
N GLU A 98 -16.40 6.52 7.22
CA GLU A 98 -15.20 7.05 6.58
C GLU A 98 -15.33 6.90 5.07
N VAL A 99 -15.35 8.01 4.33
CA VAL A 99 -15.54 8.05 2.87
C VAL A 99 -14.39 7.41 2.09
N ASP A 100 -14.58 7.27 0.78
CA ASP A 100 -13.58 6.82 -0.20
C ASP A 100 -12.25 7.61 -0.16
N ASP A 101 -12.22 8.82 0.43
CA ASP A 101 -10.99 9.59 0.64
C ASP A 101 -10.09 9.04 1.77
N TYR A 102 -10.59 8.09 2.56
CA TYR A 102 -9.86 7.43 3.63
C TYR A 102 -9.74 5.93 3.41
N ALA A 103 -8.61 5.37 3.83
CA ALA A 103 -8.38 3.94 3.81
C ALA A 103 -7.89 3.45 5.17
N ARG A 104 -8.52 2.39 5.67
CA ARG A 104 -8.12 1.75 6.93
C ARG A 104 -6.77 1.04 6.74
N ARG A 105 -5.76 1.42 7.52
CA ARG A 105 -4.41 0.85 7.48
C ARG A 105 -3.91 0.52 8.89
N ARG A 106 -2.98 -0.43 8.97
CA ARG A 106 -2.27 -0.71 10.23
C ARG A 106 -1.24 0.36 10.51
N VAL A 107 -1.24 0.86 11.74
CA VAL A 107 -0.24 1.79 12.27
C VAL A 107 0.35 1.23 13.56
N LEU A 108 1.51 1.75 13.94
CA LEU A 108 2.20 1.44 15.19
C LEU A 108 2.16 2.65 16.11
N LEU A 109 1.54 2.48 17.28
CA LEU A 109 1.42 3.52 18.31
C LEU A 109 2.74 3.72 19.05
N THR A 110 2.86 4.83 19.78
CA THR A 110 4.01 5.10 20.66
C THR A 110 4.19 4.04 21.76
N SER A 111 3.14 3.31 22.12
CA SER A 111 3.19 2.16 23.03
C SER A 111 3.84 0.91 22.42
N GLY A 112 4.05 0.88 21.10
CA GLY A 112 4.47 -0.32 20.35
C GLY A 112 3.32 -1.26 19.99
N GLU A 113 2.09 -0.93 20.36
CA GLU A 113 0.90 -1.68 19.94
C GLU A 113 0.49 -1.31 18.52
N SER A 114 0.04 -2.31 17.76
CA SER A 114 -0.58 -2.07 16.45
C SER A 114 -2.07 -1.76 16.60
N ALA A 115 -2.52 -0.74 15.87
CA ALA A 115 -3.93 -0.37 15.76
C ALA A 115 -4.30 -0.12 14.30
N TRP A 116 -5.59 -0.16 14.01
CA TRP A 116 -6.13 0.44 12.78
C TRP A 116 -6.08 1.97 12.89
N ALA A 117 -5.93 2.65 11.77
CA ALA A 117 -6.20 4.07 11.61
C ALA A 117 -6.72 4.32 10.20
N TYR A 118 -7.47 5.41 10.02
CA TYR A 118 -7.88 5.88 8.70
C TYR A 118 -6.84 6.89 8.20
N LEU A 119 -6.17 6.51 7.11
CA LEU A 119 -5.17 7.33 6.43
C LEU A 119 -5.75 7.83 5.11
N ASP A 120 -5.10 8.80 4.48
CA ASP A 120 -5.44 9.22 3.10
C ASP A 120 -5.52 7.99 2.17
N ALA A 121 -6.60 7.83 1.42
CA ALA A 121 -6.75 6.72 0.49
C ALA A 121 -5.70 6.72 -0.64
N LYS A 122 -5.07 7.87 -0.92
CA LYS A 122 -4.03 8.01 -1.94
C LYS A 122 -2.65 7.95 -1.28
N PRO A 123 -1.98 6.78 -1.26
CA PRO A 123 -0.77 6.57 -0.45
C PRO A 123 0.38 7.51 -0.84
N LEU A 124 0.59 7.75 -2.13
CA LEU A 124 1.68 8.59 -2.62
C LEU A 124 1.42 10.09 -2.38
N ARG A 125 0.15 10.50 -2.22
CA ARG A 125 -0.22 11.89 -1.89
C ARG A 125 0.17 12.27 -0.46
N ALA A 126 0.03 11.31 0.47
CA ALA A 126 0.33 11.51 1.89
C ALA A 126 1.78 11.19 2.27
N ALA A 127 2.57 10.64 1.35
CA ALA A 127 3.96 10.29 1.58
C ALA A 127 4.82 11.56 1.69
N ALA A 128 5.84 11.55 2.55
CA ALA A 128 6.92 12.53 2.48
C ALA A 128 8.23 11.85 2.05
N ARG A 129 8.50 10.65 2.56
CA ARG A 129 9.75 9.92 2.35
C ARG A 129 9.47 8.52 1.84
N ILE A 130 9.67 8.37 0.53
CA ILE A 130 9.40 7.13 -0.19
C ILE A 130 10.71 6.36 -0.34
N VAL A 131 10.73 5.11 0.12
CA VAL A 131 11.73 4.13 -0.28
C VAL A 131 11.08 3.22 -1.33
N ILE A 132 11.68 3.14 -2.50
CA ILE A 132 11.27 2.24 -3.58
C ILE A 132 12.21 1.03 -3.53
N VAL A 133 11.67 -0.15 -3.33
CA VAL A 133 12.37 -1.43 -3.48
C VAL A 133 11.71 -2.21 -4.60
N GLY A 134 12.50 -2.88 -5.43
CA GLY A 134 11.94 -3.45 -6.64
C GLY A 134 12.95 -4.15 -7.52
N ASP A 135 12.51 -4.51 -8.72
CA ASP A 135 13.29 -5.20 -9.73
C ASP A 135 13.87 -4.25 -10.80
N SER A 136 14.21 -4.77 -11.97
CA SER A 136 14.77 -4.01 -13.09
C SER A 136 13.83 -2.95 -13.66
N ILE A 137 12.51 -3.13 -13.56
CA ILE A 137 11.53 -2.16 -14.06
C ILE A 137 11.49 -0.96 -13.12
N ALA A 138 11.46 -1.20 -11.80
CA ALA A 138 11.55 -0.15 -10.79
C ALA A 138 12.92 0.56 -10.79
N TYR A 139 13.99 -0.16 -11.12
CA TYR A 139 15.32 0.42 -11.34
C TYR A 139 15.34 1.45 -12.49
N GLY A 140 14.41 1.34 -13.44
CA GLY A 140 14.35 2.19 -14.63
C GLY A 140 15.21 1.66 -15.79
N ARG A 141 15.42 0.33 -15.86
CA ARG A 141 16.12 -0.29 -17.00
C ARG A 141 15.46 0.14 -18.32
N CYS A 142 16.29 0.32 -19.34
CA CYS A 142 15.93 0.81 -20.68
C CYS A 142 15.52 2.29 -20.77
N ASP A 143 15.66 3.07 -19.70
CA ASP A 143 15.51 4.52 -19.74
C ASP A 143 16.72 5.23 -19.10
N PRO A 144 17.52 5.99 -19.89
CA PRO A 144 18.68 6.70 -19.37
C PRO A 144 18.33 7.77 -18.33
N HIS A 145 17.06 8.16 -18.21
CA HIS A 145 16.58 9.10 -17.19
C HIS A 145 16.14 8.42 -15.88
N GLY A 146 16.31 7.10 -15.75
CA GLY A 146 15.99 6.35 -14.52
C GLY A 146 14.51 5.95 -14.38
N GLY A 147 13.78 5.93 -15.49
CA GLY A 147 12.43 5.37 -15.56
C GLY A 147 11.35 6.16 -14.81
N TRP A 148 10.22 5.50 -14.55
CA TRP A 148 9.09 6.08 -13.83
C TRP A 148 9.46 6.48 -12.40
N ALA A 149 10.37 5.74 -11.75
CA ALA A 149 10.81 5.98 -10.38
C ALA A 149 11.59 7.30 -10.24
N ALA A 150 12.48 7.62 -11.19
CA ALA A 150 13.19 8.90 -11.21
C ALA A 150 12.25 10.08 -11.50
N ARG A 151 11.24 9.90 -12.37
CA ARG A 151 10.21 10.92 -12.62
C ARG A 151 9.34 11.17 -11.40
N LEU A 152 8.94 10.11 -10.69
CA LEU A 152 8.25 10.20 -9.40
C LEU A 152 9.13 10.94 -8.38
N ALA A 153 10.41 10.61 -8.28
CA ALA A 153 11.33 11.32 -7.40
C ALA A 153 11.41 12.82 -7.72
N ALA A 154 11.54 13.18 -8.99
CA ALA A 154 11.61 14.57 -9.42
C ALA A 154 10.34 15.36 -9.07
N THR A 155 9.15 14.82 -9.37
CA THR A 155 7.88 15.49 -9.08
C THR A 155 7.59 15.55 -7.59
N HIS A 156 7.83 14.47 -6.86
CA HIS A 156 7.62 14.37 -5.42
C HIS A 156 8.50 15.37 -4.65
N ILE A 157 9.81 15.38 -4.93
CA ILE A 157 10.76 16.29 -4.27
C ILE A 157 10.46 17.75 -4.64
N ALA A 158 10.10 18.04 -5.90
CA ALA A 158 9.74 19.39 -6.32
C ALA A 158 8.48 19.93 -5.61
N GLY A 159 7.56 19.04 -5.19
CA GLY A 159 6.36 19.42 -4.44
C GLY A 159 6.65 20.00 -3.05
N ASN A 160 7.71 19.53 -2.38
CA ASN A 160 8.20 20.08 -1.11
C ASN A 160 9.66 19.68 -0.87
N GLU A 161 10.61 20.47 -1.38
CA GLU A 161 12.04 20.13 -1.33
C GLU A 161 12.58 20.03 0.11
N ALA A 162 11.98 20.76 1.05
CA ALA A 162 12.41 20.74 2.45
C ALA A 162 12.23 19.35 3.08
N ASP A 163 11.06 18.73 2.88
CA ASP A 163 10.68 17.50 3.58
C ASP A 163 10.69 16.25 2.69
N HIS A 164 10.38 16.38 1.39
CA HIS A 164 10.15 15.23 0.53
C HIS A 164 11.45 14.57 0.10
N ARG A 165 11.55 13.24 0.24
CA ARG A 165 12.69 12.45 -0.23
C ARG A 165 12.22 11.19 -0.94
N VAL A 166 12.95 10.77 -1.95
CA VAL A 166 12.75 9.48 -2.62
C VAL A 166 14.08 8.74 -2.70
N PHE A 167 14.08 7.47 -2.34
CA PHE A 167 15.24 6.59 -2.43
C PHE A 167 14.86 5.39 -3.30
N ASN A 168 15.35 5.35 -4.54
CA ASN A 168 15.23 4.16 -5.38
C ASN A 168 16.35 3.17 -5.04
N LEU A 169 15.98 2.03 -4.49
CA LEU A 169 16.87 0.94 -4.07
C LEU A 169 16.56 -0.36 -4.82
N ALA A 170 15.85 -0.27 -5.93
CA ALA A 170 15.57 -1.41 -6.77
C ALA A 170 16.85 -2.06 -7.31
N ILE A 171 16.85 -3.39 -7.42
CA ILE A 171 17.99 -4.16 -7.89
C ILE A 171 17.53 -4.99 -9.10
N PRO A 172 18.13 -4.80 -10.28
CA PRO A 172 17.80 -5.59 -11.46
C PRO A 172 17.92 -7.09 -11.22
N GLY A 173 16.88 -7.83 -11.61
CA GLY A 173 16.83 -9.29 -11.49
C GLY A 173 16.31 -9.80 -10.13
N SER A 174 16.07 -8.93 -9.14
CA SER A 174 15.54 -9.36 -7.85
C SER A 174 14.13 -9.96 -7.96
N THR A 175 13.93 -11.08 -7.26
CA THR A 175 12.62 -11.64 -6.94
C THR A 175 12.00 -10.90 -5.75
N LEU A 176 10.73 -11.15 -5.46
CA LEU A 176 10.08 -10.59 -4.28
C LEU A 176 10.69 -11.13 -2.98
N THR A 177 11.20 -12.38 -2.99
CA THR A 177 11.96 -12.95 -1.87
C THR A 177 13.26 -12.16 -1.63
N ASP A 178 14.05 -11.90 -2.68
CA ASP A 178 15.28 -11.09 -2.56
C ASP A 178 14.97 -9.70 -2.02
N VAL A 179 13.91 -9.07 -2.54
CA VAL A 179 13.43 -7.75 -2.07
C VAL A 179 13.06 -7.81 -0.58
N SER A 180 12.33 -8.84 -0.14
CA SER A 180 11.96 -9.02 1.26
C SER A 180 13.20 -9.16 2.18
N GLU A 181 14.17 -9.98 1.78
CA GLU A 181 15.37 -10.26 2.58
C GLU A 181 16.31 -9.05 2.70
N GLN A 182 16.45 -8.25 1.64
CA GLN A 182 17.38 -7.12 1.63
C GLN A 182 16.79 -5.84 2.26
N THR A 183 15.47 -5.68 2.27
CA THR A 183 14.81 -4.43 2.65
C THR A 183 15.11 -3.97 4.09
N PRO A 184 15.05 -4.82 5.14
CA PRO A 184 15.22 -4.39 6.53
C PRO A 184 16.52 -3.60 6.79
N ALA A 185 17.63 -4.04 6.21
CA ALA A 185 18.93 -3.40 6.38
C ALA A 185 19.02 -2.00 5.74
N LEU A 186 18.09 -1.66 4.84
CA LEU A 186 18.11 -0.43 4.05
C LEU A 186 17.25 0.68 4.67
N LEU A 187 16.31 0.39 5.56
CA LEU A 187 15.30 1.38 5.94
C LEU A 187 15.76 2.35 7.03
N ALA A 188 16.46 1.89 8.06
CA ALA A 188 16.75 2.69 9.26
C ALA A 188 17.44 4.04 8.96
N PRO A 189 18.47 4.13 8.09
CA PRO A 189 19.10 5.41 7.76
C PRO A 189 18.21 6.35 6.94
N ARG A 190 17.23 5.80 6.21
CA ARG A 190 16.38 6.54 5.27
C ARG A 190 15.13 7.09 5.94
N ARG A 191 14.69 6.47 7.04
CA ARG A 191 13.48 6.84 7.78
C ARG A 191 12.29 7.03 6.82
N PRO A 192 11.91 5.99 6.07
CA PRO A 192 10.73 6.08 5.20
C PRO A 192 9.47 6.24 6.03
N ASP A 193 8.51 6.99 5.51
CA ASP A 193 7.10 6.86 5.91
C ASP A 193 6.30 6.02 4.92
N THR A 194 6.87 5.74 3.74
CA THR A 194 6.24 4.94 2.69
C THR A 194 7.27 3.98 2.09
N LEU A 195 6.95 2.69 2.11
CA LEU A 195 7.70 1.63 1.43
C LEU A 195 6.92 1.22 0.17
N LEU A 196 7.40 1.62 -1.00
CA LEU A 196 6.84 1.25 -2.30
C LEU A 196 7.58 0.02 -2.84
N VAL A 197 6.90 -1.11 -2.89
CA VAL A 197 7.41 -2.38 -3.42
C VAL A 197 6.96 -2.55 -4.86
N ALA A 198 7.90 -2.65 -5.80
CA ALA A 198 7.65 -2.83 -7.23
C ALA A 198 8.51 -3.98 -7.75
N ALA A 199 8.13 -5.21 -7.39
CA ALA A 199 8.81 -6.45 -7.77
C ALA A 199 7.81 -7.61 -7.89
N GLY A 200 8.29 -8.72 -8.44
CA GLY A 200 7.54 -9.97 -8.53
C GLY A 200 7.57 -10.59 -9.92
N ILE A 201 7.89 -9.79 -10.96
CA ILE A 201 7.84 -10.31 -12.34
C ILE A 201 8.86 -11.41 -12.57
N ASN A 202 10.03 -11.32 -11.92
CA ASN A 202 11.08 -12.34 -11.96
C ASN A 202 10.63 -13.66 -11.33
N ASP A 203 9.79 -13.63 -10.29
CA ASP A 203 9.17 -14.81 -9.67
C ASP A 203 8.20 -15.53 -10.62
N SER A 204 7.65 -14.78 -11.59
CA SER A 204 6.79 -15.34 -12.63
C SER A 204 7.57 -16.05 -13.75
N ALA A 205 8.90 -15.87 -13.82
CA ALA A 205 9.73 -16.51 -14.83
C ALA A 205 9.82 -18.03 -14.62
N LEU A 206 10.03 -18.76 -15.71
CA LEU A 206 10.38 -20.18 -15.69
C LEU A 206 11.70 -20.40 -16.43
N PRO A 207 12.52 -21.37 -16.03
CA PRO A 207 13.63 -21.81 -16.88
C PRO A 207 13.11 -22.32 -18.24
N LEU A 208 13.90 -22.10 -19.29
CA LEU A 208 13.60 -22.69 -20.60
C LEU A 208 13.43 -24.21 -20.52
N GLY A 209 12.40 -24.73 -21.17
CA GLY A 209 12.08 -26.16 -21.18
C GLY A 209 11.48 -26.72 -19.87
N ALA A 210 11.39 -25.92 -18.81
CA ALA A 210 10.75 -26.35 -17.57
C ALA A 210 9.23 -26.49 -17.72
N PRO A 211 8.58 -27.50 -17.11
CA PRO A 211 7.13 -27.65 -17.13
C PRO A 211 6.42 -26.46 -16.46
N GLN A 212 5.18 -26.19 -16.89
CA GLN A 212 4.40 -25.02 -16.42
C GLN A 212 4.01 -25.11 -14.93
N ALA A 213 3.82 -26.33 -14.42
CA ALA A 213 3.46 -26.60 -13.03
C ALA A 213 4.73 -26.67 -12.17
N GLN A 214 5.17 -25.55 -11.63
CA GLN A 214 6.25 -25.50 -10.66
C GLN A 214 5.81 -24.80 -9.38
N GLY A 215 5.69 -25.60 -8.31
CA GLY A 215 5.65 -25.19 -6.90
C GLY A 215 4.54 -24.24 -6.49
N ASP A 216 4.38 -24.06 -5.18
CA ASP A 216 3.52 -23.02 -4.63
C ASP A 216 4.26 -21.68 -4.59
N TRP A 217 4.56 -21.14 -5.79
CA TRP A 217 5.29 -19.87 -5.91
C TRP A 217 4.44 -18.68 -5.45
N LEU A 218 3.10 -18.75 -5.54
CA LEU A 218 2.21 -17.71 -5.05
C LEU A 218 2.17 -17.66 -3.52
N ALA A 219 2.24 -18.79 -2.81
CA ALA A 219 2.41 -18.76 -1.36
C ALA A 219 3.72 -18.06 -0.95
N ARG A 220 4.82 -18.31 -1.66
CA ARG A 220 6.10 -17.61 -1.40
C ARG A 220 6.01 -16.10 -1.64
N ILE A 221 5.23 -15.66 -2.63
CA ILE A 221 4.91 -14.24 -2.85
C ILE A 221 4.16 -13.68 -1.63
N ALA A 222 3.11 -14.36 -1.17
CA ALA A 222 2.34 -13.95 -0.01
C ALA A 222 3.18 -13.86 1.28
N ASP A 223 4.07 -14.83 1.52
CA ASP A 223 5.01 -14.81 2.65
C ASP A 223 5.98 -13.62 2.59
N SER A 224 6.50 -13.33 1.40
CA SER A 224 7.41 -12.20 1.15
C SER A 224 6.69 -10.86 1.40
N LEU A 225 5.44 -10.71 0.94
CA LEU A 225 4.62 -9.54 1.23
C LEU A 225 4.32 -9.39 2.72
N GLY A 226 4.04 -10.49 3.43
CA GLY A 226 3.85 -10.49 4.88
C GLY A 226 5.06 -9.97 5.63
N SER A 227 6.27 -10.40 5.22
CA SER A 227 7.54 -9.96 5.78
C SER A 227 7.83 -8.47 5.48
N LEU A 228 7.51 -8.01 4.27
CA LEU A 228 7.60 -6.59 3.89
C LEU A 228 6.60 -5.73 4.67
N ALA A 229 5.38 -6.21 4.93
CA ALA A 229 4.38 -5.52 5.74
C ALA A 229 4.81 -5.39 7.20
N ALA A 230 5.35 -6.46 7.79
CA ALA A 230 5.93 -6.43 9.13
C ALA A 230 7.11 -5.45 9.22
N THR A 231 7.98 -5.45 8.19
CA THR A 231 9.11 -4.54 8.08
C THR A 231 8.66 -3.09 7.99
N ALA A 232 7.70 -2.78 7.11
CA ALA A 232 7.14 -1.43 6.97
C ALA A 232 6.53 -0.95 8.30
N LEU A 233 5.68 -1.77 8.93
CA LEU A 233 5.03 -1.44 10.19
C LEU A 233 6.04 -1.18 11.32
N GLY A 234 7.10 -2.01 11.43
CA GLY A 234 8.18 -1.82 12.41
C GLY A 234 8.98 -0.53 12.20
N HIS A 235 8.97 0.01 10.98
CA HIS A 235 9.53 1.31 10.63
C HIS A 235 8.48 2.45 10.63
N GLN A 236 7.25 2.17 11.07
CA GLN A 236 6.12 3.10 11.01
C GLN A 236 5.82 3.63 9.60
N ALA A 237 6.22 2.85 8.59
CA ALA A 237 5.98 3.15 7.19
C ALA A 237 4.71 2.46 6.70
N ARG A 238 4.02 3.14 5.79
CA ARG A 238 2.93 2.59 5.00
C ARG A 238 3.49 1.71 3.90
N LEU A 239 3.06 0.45 3.83
CA LEU A 239 3.38 -0.43 2.71
C LEU A 239 2.48 -0.11 1.52
N VAL A 240 3.08 0.00 0.34
CA VAL A 240 2.40 0.18 -0.95
C VAL A 240 2.99 -0.82 -1.93
N VAL A 241 2.17 -1.60 -2.61
CA VAL A 241 2.59 -2.59 -3.59
C VAL A 241 2.19 -2.12 -4.98
N ALA A 242 3.16 -1.98 -5.88
CA ALA A 242 2.93 -1.78 -7.30
C ALA A 242 2.90 -3.14 -8.01
N GLY A 243 1.83 -3.40 -8.76
CA GLY A 243 1.67 -4.62 -9.54
C GLY A 243 2.72 -4.77 -10.66
N PRO A 244 2.80 -5.95 -11.29
CA PRO A 244 3.63 -6.13 -12.48
C PRO A 244 3.12 -5.25 -13.63
N THR A 245 4.03 -4.86 -14.51
CA THR A 245 3.65 -4.25 -15.80
C THR A 245 3.23 -5.32 -16.81
N TRP A 246 2.60 -4.88 -17.89
CA TRP A 246 2.35 -5.73 -19.07
C TRP A 246 3.65 -6.31 -19.64
N LEU A 247 3.55 -7.46 -20.31
CA LEU A 247 4.66 -8.11 -21.03
C LEU A 247 4.25 -8.62 -22.42
N ASP A 248 5.22 -8.65 -23.33
CA ASP A 248 5.13 -9.27 -24.66
C ASP A 248 5.72 -10.68 -24.63
N GLU A 249 4.83 -11.67 -24.49
CA GLU A 249 5.21 -13.08 -24.34
C GLU A 249 6.01 -13.60 -25.53
N GLU A 250 5.76 -13.12 -26.75
CA GLU A 250 6.48 -13.55 -27.95
C GLU A 250 7.96 -13.18 -27.89
N ARG A 251 8.26 -12.00 -27.35
CA ARG A 251 9.61 -11.47 -27.24
C ARG A 251 10.33 -11.97 -25.98
N THR A 252 9.59 -12.48 -25.01
CA THR A 252 10.12 -13.07 -23.77
C THR A 252 10.09 -14.60 -23.74
N ARG A 253 9.99 -15.28 -24.91
CA ARG A 253 9.99 -16.75 -25.00
C ARG A 253 11.34 -17.38 -24.63
N ASP A 254 12.42 -16.66 -24.91
CA ASP A 254 13.79 -16.98 -24.52
C ASP A 254 14.48 -15.66 -24.15
N TYR A 255 14.34 -15.31 -22.88
CA TYR A 255 14.96 -14.15 -22.27
C TYR A 255 16.11 -14.64 -21.39
N GLU A 256 17.32 -14.69 -21.96
CA GLU A 256 18.55 -15.07 -21.25
C GLU A 256 18.45 -16.44 -20.53
N GLY A 257 17.79 -17.44 -21.13
CA GLY A 257 17.60 -18.75 -20.48
C GLY A 257 16.31 -18.90 -19.68
N LEU A 258 15.54 -17.81 -19.55
CA LEU A 258 14.23 -17.76 -18.90
C LEU A 258 13.12 -17.57 -19.93
N ARG A 259 11.90 -17.90 -19.55
CA ARG A 259 10.69 -17.55 -20.29
C ARG A 259 9.66 -16.92 -19.37
N PHE A 260 9.04 -15.85 -19.83
CA PHE A 260 7.92 -15.21 -19.17
C PHE A 260 6.65 -15.51 -19.95
N THR A 261 5.56 -15.79 -19.23
CA THR A 261 4.26 -16.06 -19.85
C THR A 261 3.23 -15.10 -19.30
N ARG A 262 2.32 -14.63 -20.16
CA ARG A 262 1.22 -13.75 -19.78
C ARG A 262 0.35 -14.39 -18.71
N ALA A 263 0.13 -15.70 -18.80
CA ALA A 263 -0.65 -16.44 -17.81
C ALA A 263 -0.05 -16.35 -16.39
N ARG A 264 1.27 -16.46 -16.24
CA ARG A 264 1.93 -16.35 -14.92
C ARG A 264 2.00 -14.91 -14.43
N ALA A 265 2.25 -13.94 -15.31
CA ALA A 265 2.22 -12.54 -14.92
C ALA A 265 0.81 -12.07 -14.51
N LEU A 266 -0.24 -12.55 -15.18
CA LEU A 266 -1.62 -12.29 -14.77
C LEU A 266 -1.97 -12.97 -13.43
N ALA A 267 -1.49 -14.21 -13.20
CA ALA A 267 -1.65 -14.87 -11.90
C ALA A 267 -0.95 -14.12 -10.77
N LEU A 268 0.25 -13.57 -11.03
CA LEU A 268 0.94 -12.68 -10.10
C LEU A 268 0.12 -11.41 -9.84
N HIS A 269 -0.32 -10.74 -10.91
CA HIS A 269 -1.15 -9.53 -10.83
C HIS A 269 -2.37 -9.72 -9.91
N GLU A 270 -3.16 -10.76 -10.14
CA GLU A 270 -4.32 -11.07 -9.31
C GLU A 270 -3.94 -11.44 -7.87
N SER A 271 -2.87 -12.22 -7.68
CA SER A 271 -2.44 -12.63 -6.35
C SER A 271 -1.96 -11.44 -5.50
N LEU A 272 -1.21 -10.50 -6.07
CA LEU A 272 -0.78 -9.29 -5.37
C LEU A 272 -2.00 -8.43 -4.99
N ARG A 273 -2.93 -8.23 -5.94
CA ARG A 273 -4.15 -7.44 -5.73
C ARG A 273 -5.02 -8.03 -4.62
N VAL A 274 -5.31 -9.33 -4.67
CA VAL A 274 -6.12 -10.03 -3.64
C VAL A 274 -5.43 -9.99 -2.29
N TRP A 275 -4.13 -10.27 -2.23
CA TRP A 275 -3.39 -10.22 -0.97
C TRP A 275 -3.43 -8.82 -0.35
N CYS A 276 -3.26 -7.77 -1.17
CA CYS A 276 -3.30 -6.39 -0.67
C CYS A 276 -4.69 -6.02 -0.12
N ASP A 277 -5.76 -6.41 -0.81
CA ASP A 277 -7.14 -6.19 -0.35
C ASP A 277 -7.41 -6.89 0.99
N GLU A 278 -7.09 -8.19 1.09
CA GLU A 278 -7.29 -9.00 2.30
C GLU A 278 -6.47 -8.49 3.51
N ASN A 279 -5.32 -7.88 3.26
CA ASN A 279 -4.42 -7.38 4.31
C ASN A 279 -4.53 -5.87 4.54
N HIS A 280 -5.46 -5.18 3.88
CA HIS A 280 -5.60 -3.72 3.94
C HIS A 280 -4.29 -2.98 3.62
N VAL A 281 -3.63 -3.38 2.53
CA VAL A 281 -2.42 -2.77 1.99
C VAL A 281 -2.77 -2.07 0.67
N ASP A 282 -2.11 -0.95 0.40
CA ASP A 282 -2.35 -0.21 -0.85
C ASP A 282 -1.78 -0.97 -2.05
N TYR A 283 -2.58 -1.08 -3.11
CA TYR A 283 -2.20 -1.67 -4.38
C TYR A 283 -2.26 -0.61 -5.50
N LEU A 284 -1.18 -0.47 -6.25
CA LEU A 284 -1.11 0.37 -7.45
C LEU A 284 -1.07 -0.55 -8.67
N ASP A 285 -2.12 -0.50 -9.49
CA ASP A 285 -2.21 -1.28 -10.72
C ASP A 285 -1.28 -0.67 -11.80
N MET A 286 -0.17 -1.36 -12.09
CA MET A 286 0.77 -0.96 -13.15
C MET A 286 0.57 -1.73 -14.45
N TRP A 287 -0.43 -2.61 -14.49
CA TRP A 287 -0.72 -3.50 -15.61
C TRP A 287 -1.50 -2.77 -16.71
N GLU A 288 -2.60 -2.11 -16.33
CA GLU A 288 -3.49 -1.39 -17.26
C GLU A 288 -2.76 -0.36 -18.15
N PRO A 289 -1.84 0.47 -17.63
CA PRO A 289 -1.27 1.56 -18.42
C PRO A 289 -0.48 1.11 -19.65
N LEU A 290 0.10 -0.10 -19.59
CA LEU A 290 0.89 -0.71 -20.67
C LEU A 290 0.18 -1.89 -21.34
N CYS A 291 -1.08 -2.16 -20.96
CA CYS A 291 -1.88 -3.25 -21.51
C CYS A 291 -1.92 -3.17 -23.05
N GLU A 292 -1.48 -4.25 -23.71
CA GLU A 292 -1.41 -4.38 -25.17
C GLU A 292 -0.47 -3.39 -25.91
N LYS A 293 0.26 -2.53 -25.20
CA LYS A 293 1.21 -1.55 -25.77
C LYS A 293 2.63 -2.14 -25.84
N THR A 294 2.80 -3.21 -26.60
CA THR A 294 4.08 -3.94 -26.67
C THR A 294 5.19 -3.17 -27.42
N ASP A 295 4.81 -2.16 -28.18
CA ASP A 295 5.71 -1.19 -28.82
C ASP A 295 6.46 -0.31 -27.82
N LEU A 296 5.88 -0.09 -26.64
CA LEU A 296 6.51 0.63 -25.52
C LEU A 296 7.49 -0.24 -24.72
N LEU A 297 7.76 -1.48 -25.14
CA LEU A 297 8.66 -2.42 -24.47
C LEU A 297 9.91 -2.68 -25.33
N VAL A 298 11.10 -2.51 -24.76
CA VAL A 298 12.38 -2.64 -25.48
C VAL A 298 12.76 -4.09 -25.77
N ASP A 299 12.44 -5.01 -24.87
CA ASP A 299 12.74 -6.45 -24.97
C ASP A 299 11.52 -7.33 -24.66
N GLY A 300 10.33 -6.72 -24.62
CA GLY A 300 9.09 -7.38 -24.25
C GLY A 300 8.82 -7.42 -22.74
N LEU A 301 9.75 -6.94 -21.90
CA LEU A 301 9.56 -6.84 -20.46
C LEU A 301 9.78 -5.41 -19.95
N HIS A 302 10.87 -4.77 -20.38
CA HIS A 302 11.27 -3.46 -19.87
C HIS A 302 10.65 -2.33 -20.69
N PRO A 303 9.94 -1.39 -20.06
CA PRO A 303 9.43 -0.21 -20.75
C PRO A 303 10.57 0.64 -21.31
N ASP A 304 10.35 1.23 -22.48
CA ASP A 304 11.21 2.26 -23.04
C ASP A 304 10.95 3.62 -22.34
N PRO A 305 11.67 4.71 -22.71
CA PRO A 305 11.45 6.01 -22.08
C PRO A 305 10.01 6.55 -22.16
N GLU A 306 9.25 6.21 -23.20
CA GLU A 306 7.84 6.60 -23.35
C GLU A 306 6.93 5.72 -22.49
N GLY A 307 7.16 4.41 -22.43
CA GLY A 307 6.49 3.48 -21.53
C GLY A 307 6.67 3.89 -20.05
N HIS A 308 7.89 4.24 -19.65
CA HIS A 308 8.16 4.79 -18.31
C HIS A 308 7.43 6.12 -18.06
N GLN A 309 7.25 6.95 -19.08
CA GLN A 309 6.45 8.18 -18.97
C GLN A 309 4.95 7.89 -18.80
N VAL A 310 4.42 6.88 -19.49
CA VAL A 310 3.03 6.40 -19.31
C VAL A 310 2.81 5.93 -17.88
N LEU A 311 3.69 5.09 -17.34
CA LEU A 311 3.63 4.61 -15.95
C LEU A 311 3.65 5.77 -14.95
N HIS A 312 4.57 6.74 -15.13
CA HIS A 312 4.62 7.91 -14.25
C HIS A 312 3.34 8.75 -14.30
N ARG A 313 2.75 8.97 -15.49
CA ARG A 313 1.48 9.70 -15.63
C ARG A 313 0.34 8.97 -14.91
N HIS A 314 0.31 7.65 -14.99
CA HIS A 314 -0.66 6.84 -14.28
C HIS A 314 -0.52 6.99 -12.75
N LEU A 315 0.70 6.84 -12.21
CA LEU A 315 0.98 7.06 -10.78
C LEU A 315 0.59 8.48 -10.32
N SER A 316 0.86 9.48 -11.15
CA SER A 316 0.47 10.88 -10.89
C SER A 316 -1.05 11.08 -10.89
N ALA A 317 -1.81 10.28 -11.64
CA ALA A 317 -3.27 10.31 -11.61
C ALA A 317 -3.82 9.65 -10.34
N LEU A 318 -3.24 8.52 -9.89
CA LEU A 318 -3.59 7.87 -8.63
C LEU A 318 -3.28 8.72 -7.39
N SER A 319 -2.38 9.70 -7.52
CA SER A 319 -1.92 10.56 -6.42
C SER A 319 -2.66 11.91 -6.32
N ARG A 320 -3.52 12.25 -7.28
CA ARG A 320 -4.34 13.48 -7.29
C ARG A 320 -5.67 13.20 -6.65
#